data_AF-A0A6J6FUW3-F1
#
_entry.id   AF-A0A6J6FUW3-F1
#
_cell.length_a   1.000
_cell.length_b   1.000
_cell.length_c   1.000
_cell.angle_alpha   90.00
_cell.angle_beta   90.00
_cell.angle_gamma   90.00
#
_symmetry.space_group_name_H-M   'P 1'
#
loop_
_entity.id
_entity.type
_entity.pdbx_description
1 polymer ?
#
loop_
_entity_poly.entity_id
_entity_poly.type
_entity_poly.pdbx_seq_one_letter_code
_entity_poly.pdbx_strand_id
1 'polypeptide(L)'
;MAYGVHEFQEIGLLPPGPPIYDASAWLGKETIIGALLYGLISYRPNPSLLEFVTWATFLVPTMTLFIRSLAGSKKKPAKSVVPAL
;
A
#
# COMPACT_ATOMS: atom_id res chain seq x y z
N MET A 1 1.98 1.84 -7.85
CA MET A 1 3.14 1.02 -8.29
C MET A 1 2.74 -0.20 -9.12
N ALA A 2 1.85 -1.09 -8.65
CA ALA A 2 1.47 -2.30 -9.43
C ALA A 2 0.88 -2.01 -10.82
N TYR A 3 0.05 -0.97 -10.94
CA TYR A 3 -0.52 -0.58 -12.24
C TYR A 3 0.56 -0.27 -13.29
N GLY A 4 1.61 0.49 -12.93
CA GLY A 4 2.70 0.77 -13.87
C GLY A 4 3.47 -0.48 -14.30
N VAL A 5 3.64 -1.47 -13.41
CA VAL A 5 4.23 -2.77 -13.78
C VAL A 5 3.33 -3.51 -14.77
N HIS A 6 2.01 -3.45 -14.57
CA HIS A 6 1.06 -4.06 -15.48
C HIS A 6 1.13 -3.44 -16.88
N GLU A 7 1.13 -2.11 -16.99
CA GLU A 7 1.31 -1.41 -18.27
C GLU A 7 2.62 -1.81 -18.97
N PHE A 8 3.71 -1.96 -18.21
CA PHE A 8 4.98 -2.44 -18.76
C PHE A 8 4.93 -3.90 -19.23
N GLN A 9 4.11 -4.75 -18.59
CA GLN A 9 3.84 -6.10 -19.08
C GLN A 9 2.98 -6.07 -20.35
N GLU A 10 1.99 -5.17 -20.44
CA GLU A 10 1.12 -5.02 -21.61
C GLU A 10 1.89 -4.57 -22.86
N ILE A 11 2.84 -3.65 -22.72
CA ILE A 11 3.71 -3.22 -23.83
C ILE A 11 4.89 -4.18 -24.10
N GLY A 12 4.99 -5.28 -23.35
CA GLY A 12 6.02 -6.31 -23.53
C GLY A 12 7.42 -5.96 -22.99
N LEU A 13 7.56 -4.89 -22.20
CA LEU A 13 8.83 -4.50 -21.59
C LEU A 13 9.19 -5.40 -20.38
N LEU A 14 8.18 -5.85 -19.63
CA LEU A 14 8.32 -6.79 -18.53
C LEU A 14 7.65 -8.12 -18.87
N PRO A 15 8.16 -9.26 -18.38
CA PRO A 15 7.53 -10.55 -18.60
C PRO A 15 6.14 -10.58 -17.95
N PRO A 16 5.07 -10.90 -18.70
CA PRO A 16 3.75 -11.10 -18.12
C PRO A 16 3.73 -12.38 -17.29
N GLY A 17 2.75 -12.50 -16.40
CA GLY A 17 2.53 -13.71 -15.62
C GLY A 17 1.05 -13.90 -15.30
N PRO A 18 0.61 -15.15 -15.08
CA PRO A 18 -0.77 -15.40 -14.66
C PRO A 18 -1.01 -14.76 -13.28
N PRO A 19 -2.28 -14.45 -12.95
CA PRO A 19 -2.64 -14.04 -11.60
C PRO A 19 -2.24 -15.11 -10.58
N ILE A 20 -1.66 -14.68 -9.47
CA ILE A 20 -1.31 -15.60 -8.36
C ILE A 20 -2.50 -15.88 -7.43
N TYR A 21 -3.52 -15.02 -7.47
CA TYR A 21 -4.81 -15.18 -6.79
C TYR A 21 -5.87 -14.34 -7.50
N ASP A 22 -7.14 -14.55 -7.16
CA ASP A 22 -8.26 -13.70 -7.60
C ASP A 22 -9.15 -13.30 -6.41
N ALA A 23 -9.09 -12.03 -6.05
CA ALA A 23 -9.91 -11.42 -5.00
C ALA A 23 -11.07 -10.56 -5.56
N SER A 24 -11.34 -10.63 -6.86
CA SER A 24 -12.31 -9.73 -7.52
C SER A 24 -13.72 -9.85 -6.96
N ALA A 25 -14.11 -11.03 -6.45
CA ALA A 25 -15.44 -11.27 -5.88
C ALA A 25 -15.76 -10.43 -4.63
N TRP A 26 -14.75 -9.95 -3.91
CA TRP A 26 -14.90 -9.27 -2.61
C TRP A 26 -14.13 -7.96 -2.54
N LEU A 27 -13.01 -7.85 -3.26
CA LEU A 27 -12.15 -6.66 -3.34
C LEU A 27 -11.96 -6.16 -4.78
N GLY A 28 -12.91 -6.48 -5.67
CA GLY A 28 -12.94 -5.91 -7.01
C GLY A 28 -13.17 -4.40 -7.01
N LYS A 29 -12.82 -3.73 -8.11
CA LYS A 29 -12.96 -2.27 -8.30
C LYS A 29 -14.40 -1.75 -8.16
N GLU A 30 -15.40 -2.63 -8.32
CA GLU A 30 -16.82 -2.29 -8.15
C GLU A 30 -17.23 -2.17 -6.68
N THR A 31 -16.42 -2.69 -5.76
CA THR A 31 -16.66 -2.51 -4.32
C THR A 31 -16.01 -1.21 -3.86
N ILE A 32 -16.64 -0.54 -2.90
CA ILE A 32 -16.14 0.73 -2.36
C ILE A 32 -14.71 0.55 -1.82
N ILE A 33 -14.47 -0.54 -1.09
CA ILE A 33 -13.16 -0.85 -0.53
C ILE A 33 -12.14 -1.12 -1.65
N GLY A 34 -12.50 -1.92 -2.65
CA GLY A 34 -11.63 -2.22 -3.78
C GLY A 34 -11.28 -0.97 -4.59
N ALA A 35 -12.26 -0.10 -4.85
CA ALA A 35 -12.06 1.18 -5.52
C ALA A 35 -11.10 2.09 -4.76
N LEU A 36 -11.25 2.21 -3.43
CA LEU A 36 -10.36 3.01 -2.59
C LEU A 36 -8.94 2.44 -2.58
N LEU A 37 -8.77 1.12 -2.43
CA LEU A 37 -7.45 0.49 -2.46
C LEU A 37 -6.78 0.66 -3.83
N TYR A 38 -7.56 0.55 -4.90
CA TYR A 38 -7.10 0.78 -6.26
C TYR A 38 -6.60 2.22 -6.44
N GLY A 39 -7.40 3.21 -6.02
CA GLY A 39 -7.07 4.63 -6.17
C GLY A 39 -5.96 5.13 -5.24
N LEU A 40 -5.95 4.69 -3.98
CA LEU A 40 -5.03 5.21 -2.96
C LEU A 40 -3.65 4.56 -3.01
N ILE A 41 -3.59 3.23 -3.24
CA ILE A 41 -2.32 2.48 -3.14
C ILE A 41 -2.05 1.61 -4.37
N SER A 42 -2.75 1.84 -5.49
CA SER A 42 -2.60 1.08 -6.74
C SER A 42 -2.74 -0.44 -6.54
N TYR A 43 -3.68 -0.88 -5.68
CA TYR A 43 -3.97 -2.30 -5.48
C TYR A 43 -4.59 -2.93 -6.72
N ARG A 44 -4.38 -4.25 -6.91
CA ARG A 44 -5.09 -5.04 -7.93
C ARG A 44 -5.68 -6.32 -7.34
N PRO A 45 -6.91 -6.70 -7.73
CA PRO A 45 -7.58 -7.89 -7.21
C PRO A 45 -7.04 -9.21 -7.78
N ASN A 46 -6.36 -9.17 -8.92
CA ASN A 46 -5.81 -10.35 -9.61
C ASN A 46 -4.40 -10.08 -10.17
N PRO A 47 -3.40 -9.78 -9.32
CA PRO A 47 -2.08 -9.37 -9.76
C PRO A 47 -1.24 -10.57 -10.24
N SER A 48 -0.34 -10.31 -11.17
CA SER A 48 0.77 -11.23 -11.45
C SER A 48 1.76 -11.26 -10.28
N LEU A 49 2.63 -12.27 -10.22
CA LEU A 49 3.64 -12.38 -9.17
C LEU A 49 4.54 -11.13 -9.10
N LEU A 50 4.94 -10.60 -10.25
CA LEU A 50 5.81 -9.42 -10.35
C LEU A 50 5.10 -8.16 -9.83
N GLU A 51 3.84 -7.97 -10.19
CA GLU A 51 3.01 -6.88 -9.68
C GLU A 51 2.87 -6.95 -8.15
N PHE A 52 2.58 -8.14 -7.62
CA PHE A 52 2.42 -8.35 -6.17
C PHE A 52 3.71 -8.06 -5.39
N VAL A 53 4.85 -8.59 -5.84
CA VAL A 53 6.15 -8.35 -5.19
C VAL A 53 6.53 -6.87 -5.25
N THR A 54 6.33 -6.22 -6.39
CA THR A 54 6.62 -4.78 -6.54
C THR A 54 5.75 -3.93 -5.61
N TRP A 55 4.47 -4.28 -5.48
CA TRP A 55 3.57 -3.60 -4.56
C TRP A 55 3.94 -3.84 -3.09
N ALA A 56 4.22 -5.08 -2.71
CA ALA A 56 4.55 -5.45 -1.33
C ALA A 56 5.87 -4.82 -0.86
N THR A 57 6.89 -4.79 -1.72
CA THR A 57 8.19 -4.17 -1.43
C THR A 57 8.09 -2.65 -1.22
N PHE A 58 7.10 -1.99 -1.80
CA PHE A 58 6.80 -0.59 -1.50
C PHE A 58 5.97 -0.45 -0.20
N LEU A 59 4.86 -1.18 -0.10
CA LEU A 59 3.90 -0.99 0.98
C LEU A 59 4.45 -1.41 2.35
N VAL A 60 5.11 -2.57 2.44
CA VAL A 60 5.55 -3.15 3.71
C VAL A 60 6.58 -2.27 4.41
N PRO A 61 7.68 -1.82 3.77
CA PRO A 61 8.64 -0.94 4.42
C PRO A 61 8.03 0.41 4.77
N THR A 62 7.23 0.99 3.88
CA THR A 62 6.58 2.29 4.08
C THR A 62 5.66 2.25 5.29
N MET A 63 4.78 1.26 5.39
CA MET A 63 3.91 1.09 6.54
C MET A 63 4.68 0.78 7.82
N THR A 64 5.73 -0.04 7.74
CA THR A 64 6.57 -0.34 8.89
C THR A 64 7.23 0.92 9.45
N LEU A 65 7.85 1.74 8.60
CA LEU A 65 8.47 2.99 9.00
C LEU A 65 7.44 4.01 9.53
N PHE A 66 6.30 4.12 8.86
CA PHE A 66 5.21 5.00 9.28
C PHE A 66 4.68 4.64 10.68
N ILE A 67 4.36 3.36 10.92
CA ILE A 67 3.91 2.88 12.23
C ILE A 67 4.98 3.10 13.31
N ARG A 68 6.25 2.83 13.01
CA ARG A 68 7.36 3.09 13.93
C ARG A 68 7.47 4.58 14.29
N SER A 69 7.26 5.48 13.33
CA SER A 69 7.25 6.93 13.56
C SER A 69 6.11 7.36 14.50
N LEU A 70 4.91 6.79 14.31
CA LEU A 70 3.77 7.04 15.19
C LEU A 70 4.02 6.56 16.63
N ALA A 71 4.63 5.38 16.79
CA ALA A 71 5.00 4.85 18.10
C ALA A 71 6.08 5.68 18.79
N GLY A 72 7.06 6.20 18.03
CA GLY A 72 8.12 7.07 18.54
C GLY A 72 7.67 8.48 18.92
N SER A 73 6.56 8.97 18.35
CA SER A 73 6.04 10.33 18.60
C SER A 73 5.37 10.53 19.96
N LYS A 74 5.17 9.46 20.76
CA LYS A 74 4.57 9.55 22.11
C LYS A 74 5.52 10.04 23.23
N LYS A 75 6.48 10.93 22.96
CA LYS A 75 7.32 11.51 24.04
C LYS A 75 7.62 13.01 23.88
N LYS A 76 6.77 13.84 24.50
CA LYS A 76 7.11 14.65 25.69
C LYS A 76 5.82 15.32 26.20
N PRO A 77 5.30 14.98 27.40
CA PRO A 77 4.37 15.90 28.05
C PRO A 77 5.13 17.22 28.26
N ALA A 78 4.58 18.30 27.73
CA ALA A 78 5.07 19.64 27.99
C ALA A 78 5.08 19.80 29.51
N LYS A 79 6.26 20.07 30.07
CA LYS A 79 6.40 20.38 31.50
C LYS A 79 5.48 21.57 31.75
N SER A 80 4.36 21.37 32.47
CA SER A 80 3.49 22.47 32.85
C SER A 80 4.31 23.38 33.76
N VAL A 81 4.78 24.49 33.23
CA VAL A 81 5.30 25.58 34.04
C VAL A 81 4.07 26.15 34.74
N VAL A 82 3.83 25.69 35.97
CA VAL A 82 2.86 26.34 36.86
C VAL A 82 3.55 27.61 37.36
N PRO A 83 3.07 28.83 37.02
CA PRO A 83 3.60 30.04 37.60
C PRO A 83 3.19 30.07 39.07
N ALA A 84 4.16 30.21 39.98
CA ALA A 84 3.88 30.47 41.38
C ALA A 84 3.36 31.91 41.51
N LEU A 85 2.10 32.05 41.95
CA LEU A 85 1.52 33.28 42.50
C LEU A 85 0.67 32.92 43.71
#